data_AF-A0A948B9W6-F1
#
_entry.id   AF-A0A948B9W6-F1
#
_cell.length_a   1.000
_cell.length_b   1.000
_cell.length_c   1.000
_cell.angle_alpha   90.00
_cell.angle_beta   90.00
_cell.angle_gamma   90.00
#
_symmetry.space_group_name_H-M   'P 1'
#
loop_
_entity.id
_entity.type
_entity.pdbx_description
1 polymer ?
#
loop_
_entity_poly.entity_id
_entity_poly.type
_entity_poly.pdbx_seq_one_letter_code
_entity_poly.pdbx_strand_id
1 'polypeptide(L)'
;MNTLRKKCLRPLFAVKLNIMPMAILSLLLLAATFFSSAASAGTCVDGKCHENLTKYKHLHGPTAAEQAGVKACVVCHEPAGANCTVSAAGVFTQKKEGMCEICHEKGTGTQHTFESPNCLECHDPHGSNESLNFLRPGKNLSKP
;
A
#
# COMPACT_ATOMS: atom_id res chain seq x y z
N MET A 1 -15.19 -33.79 90.28
CA MET A 1 -16.65 -33.60 90.12
C MET A 1 -16.93 -32.11 89.96
N ASN A 2 -17.71 -31.72 88.94
CA ASN A 2 -18.40 -30.42 88.76
C ASN A 2 -17.56 -29.12 88.66
N THR A 3 -17.88 -28.08 87.88
CA THR A 3 -18.63 -27.83 86.63
C THR A 3 -18.42 -26.34 86.31
N LEU A 4 -18.33 -25.99 85.02
CA LEU A 4 -18.84 -24.76 84.37
C LEU A 4 -18.32 -23.36 84.83
N ARG A 5 -17.80 -22.55 83.90
CA ARG A 5 -18.61 -21.61 83.10
C ARG A 5 -17.77 -20.77 82.13
N LYS A 6 -18.32 -20.62 80.93
CA LYS A 6 -17.90 -19.77 79.81
C LYS A 6 -18.12 -18.28 80.13
N LYS A 7 -17.26 -17.40 79.61
CA LYS A 7 -17.67 -16.05 79.18
C LYS A 7 -16.81 -15.57 78.00
N CYS A 8 -17.50 -15.34 76.89
CA CYS A 8 -17.02 -14.75 75.64
C CYS A 8 -16.74 -13.24 75.80
N LEU A 9 -15.86 -12.67 74.95
CA LEU A 9 -16.10 -11.53 74.02
C LEU A 9 -14.74 -11.14 73.38
N ARG A 10 -14.51 -11.51 72.11
CA ARG A 10 -14.61 -10.72 70.85
C ARG A 10 -13.33 -9.92 70.47
N PRO A 11 -12.56 -10.36 69.45
CA PRO A 11 -11.46 -9.56 68.90
C PRO A 11 -11.96 -8.49 67.92
N LEU A 12 -11.33 -7.31 67.99
CA LEU A 12 -11.49 -6.19 67.09
C LEU A 12 -11.12 -6.57 65.64
N PHE A 13 -11.91 -6.04 64.72
CA PHE A 13 -11.85 -6.22 63.27
C PHE A 13 -10.46 -5.93 62.70
N ALA A 14 -9.87 -6.92 62.03
CA ALA A 14 -8.75 -6.71 61.12
C ALA A 14 -9.27 -6.15 59.78
N VAL A 15 -8.88 -4.93 59.45
CA VAL A 15 -9.10 -4.34 58.12
C VAL A 15 -8.18 -5.07 57.14
N LYS A 16 -8.76 -5.90 56.27
CA LYS A 16 -8.04 -6.54 55.14
C LYS A 16 -7.78 -5.49 54.06
N LEU A 17 -6.54 -5.01 53.96
CA LEU A 17 -6.07 -4.19 52.85
C LEU A 17 -5.95 -5.08 51.60
N ASN A 18 -6.84 -4.88 50.63
CA ASN A 18 -6.92 -5.69 49.42
C ASN A 18 -5.89 -5.21 48.38
N ILE A 19 -4.69 -5.80 48.40
CA ILE A 19 -3.69 -5.70 47.33
C ILE A 19 -4.26 -6.34 46.06
N MET A 20 -4.86 -5.53 45.18
CA MET A 20 -5.22 -5.99 43.83
C MET A 20 -3.94 -6.40 43.08
N PRO A 21 -3.93 -7.56 42.40
CA PRO A 21 -2.70 -8.14 41.87
C PRO A 21 -2.22 -7.33 40.65
N MET A 22 -1.00 -6.80 40.74
CA MET A 22 -0.25 -6.08 39.68
C MET A 22 -0.20 -6.82 38.33
N ALA A 23 -0.49 -8.13 38.31
CA ALA A 23 -0.62 -8.95 37.12
C ALA A 23 -1.79 -8.51 36.20
N ILE A 24 -2.90 -8.02 36.76
CA ILE A 24 -4.07 -7.61 35.95
C ILE A 24 -3.81 -6.27 35.24
N LEU A 25 -3.10 -5.35 35.91
CA LEU A 25 -2.73 -4.06 35.32
C LEU A 25 -1.69 -4.23 34.18
N SER A 26 -0.77 -5.18 34.32
CA SER A 26 0.23 -5.51 33.30
C SER A 26 -0.39 -6.13 32.04
N LEU A 27 -1.46 -6.94 32.20
CA LEU A 27 -2.19 -7.56 31.09
C LEU A 27 -3.04 -6.54 30.31
N LEU A 28 -3.57 -5.52 30.98
CA LEU A 28 -4.33 -4.43 30.36
C LEU A 28 -3.44 -3.48 29.52
N LEU A 29 -2.20 -3.23 29.93
CA LEU A 29 -1.25 -2.43 29.14
C LEU A 29 -0.83 -3.13 27.83
N LEU A 30 -0.74 -4.47 27.83
CA LEU A 30 -0.40 -5.23 26.62
C LEU A 30 -1.54 -5.25 25.58
N ALA A 31 -2.79 -5.08 26.01
CA ALA A 31 -3.95 -5.00 25.12
C ALA A 31 -4.11 -3.63 24.44
N ALA A 32 -3.57 -2.55 25.04
CA ALA A 32 -3.70 -1.19 24.53
C ALA A 32 -2.76 -0.88 23.34
N THR A 33 -1.71 -1.67 23.10
CA THR A 33 -0.79 -1.49 21.96
C THR A 33 -1.30 -2.09 20.65
N PHE A 34 -2.46 -2.77 20.65
CA PHE A 34 -3.06 -3.34 19.44
C PHE A 34 -4.01 -2.39 18.70
N PHE A 35 -4.29 -1.21 19.26
CA PHE A 35 -5.07 -0.19 18.57
C PHE A 35 -4.15 0.88 17.99
N SER A 36 -3.75 0.73 16.73
CA SER A 36 -3.80 1.79 15.70
C SER A 36 -2.81 1.54 14.57
N SER A 37 -3.35 1.43 13.37
CA SER A 37 -2.77 2.03 12.17
C SER A 37 -3.93 2.20 11.18
N ALA A 38 -4.40 3.43 10.98
CA ALA A 38 -5.19 3.73 9.79
C ALA A 38 -4.24 3.49 8.60
N ALA A 39 -4.52 2.47 7.80
CA ALA A 39 -3.69 2.14 6.65
C ALA A 39 -3.71 3.33 5.67
N SER A 40 -2.63 4.13 5.65
CA SER A 40 -2.37 5.03 4.55
C SER A 40 -1.93 4.19 3.36
N ALA A 41 -2.57 4.36 2.21
CA ALA A 41 -2.08 3.76 0.97
C ALA A 41 -0.66 4.28 0.71
N GLY A 42 0.32 3.40 0.88
CA GLY A 42 1.72 3.61 0.58
C GLY A 42 1.98 3.67 -0.91
N THR A 43 1.06 3.20 -1.76
CA THR A 43 1.11 3.27 -3.23
C THR A 43 -0.29 3.46 -3.83
N CYS A 44 -0.38 3.65 -5.15
CA CYS A 44 -1.62 3.67 -5.90
C CYS A 44 -2.26 2.28 -6.07
N VAL A 45 -1.49 1.19 -5.89
CA VAL A 45 -1.98 -0.19 -6.02
C VAL A 45 -2.33 -0.85 -4.68
N ASP A 46 -1.97 -0.21 -3.57
CA ASP A 46 -2.31 -0.66 -2.22
C ASP A 46 -3.83 -0.82 -2.03
N GLY A 47 -4.21 -1.79 -1.21
CA GLY A 47 -5.63 -2.12 -1.02
C GLY A 47 -6.33 -2.62 -2.29
N LYS A 48 -5.57 -2.94 -3.35
CA LYS A 48 -6.05 -3.43 -4.65
C LYS A 48 -6.86 -2.40 -5.45
N CYS A 49 -6.76 -1.11 -5.15
CA CYS A 49 -7.54 -0.08 -5.86
C CYS A 49 -7.18 0.00 -7.36
N HIS A 50 -5.89 -0.04 -7.71
CA HIS A 50 -5.42 0.01 -9.10
C HIS A 50 -4.55 -1.19 -9.50
N GLU A 51 -4.71 -2.33 -8.84
CA GLU A 51 -3.84 -3.51 -9.05
C GLU A 51 -3.78 -3.99 -10.50
N ASN A 52 -4.82 -3.74 -11.31
CA ASN A 52 -4.86 -4.16 -12.70
C ASN A 52 -3.85 -3.43 -13.59
N LEU A 53 -3.40 -2.22 -13.19
CA LEU A 53 -2.39 -1.45 -13.94
C LEU A 53 -1.00 -2.08 -13.84
N THR A 54 -0.78 -2.97 -12.88
CA THR A 54 0.49 -3.67 -12.68
C THR A 54 0.38 -5.18 -12.95
N LYS A 55 -0.72 -5.64 -13.56
CA LYS A 55 -0.96 -7.06 -13.87
C LYS A 55 -0.60 -7.41 -15.32
N TYR A 56 0.61 -7.03 -15.72
CA TYR A 56 1.18 -7.47 -16.99
C TYR A 56 2.36 -8.40 -16.77
N LYS A 57 2.60 -9.31 -17.71
CA LYS A 57 3.78 -10.19 -17.71
C LYS A 57 5.07 -9.39 -17.86
N HIS A 58 5.05 -8.34 -18.67
CA HIS A 58 6.15 -7.41 -18.89
C HIS A 58 5.72 -6.03 -18.43
N LEU A 59 6.29 -5.55 -17.34
CA LEU A 59 6.00 -4.23 -16.78
C LEU A 59 7.06 -3.22 -17.21
N HIS A 60 6.61 -1.99 -17.43
CA HIS A 60 7.50 -0.85 -17.57
C HIS A 60 8.19 -0.57 -16.21
N GLY A 61 9.40 -0.01 -16.20
CA GLY A 61 10.21 0.13 -14.97
C GLY A 61 9.46 0.79 -13.78
N PRO A 62 8.89 1.98 -13.95
CA PRO A 62 8.03 2.62 -12.95
C PRO A 62 6.82 1.79 -12.51
N THR A 63 6.16 1.03 -13.39
CA THR A 63 5.01 0.20 -12.96
C THR A 63 5.45 -1.04 -12.19
N ALA A 64 6.60 -1.62 -12.52
CA ALA A 64 7.23 -2.66 -11.70
C ALA A 64 7.63 -2.13 -10.32
N ALA A 65 8.16 -0.90 -10.25
CA ALA A 65 8.49 -0.25 -8.99
C ALA A 65 7.22 0.00 -8.13
N GLU A 66 6.13 0.45 -8.75
CA GLU A 66 4.82 0.58 -8.11
C GLU A 66 4.34 -0.76 -7.53
N GLN A 67 4.42 -1.83 -8.32
CA GLN A 67 4.08 -3.18 -7.86
C GLN A 67 4.95 -3.63 -6.68
N ALA A 68 6.20 -3.17 -6.62
CA ALA A 68 7.14 -3.45 -5.54
C ALA A 68 6.96 -2.56 -4.30
N GLY A 69 5.94 -1.69 -4.26
CA GLY A 69 5.65 -0.85 -3.09
C GLY A 69 6.29 0.54 -3.13
N VAL A 70 6.86 0.97 -4.26
CA VAL A 70 7.45 2.30 -4.44
C VAL A 70 6.44 3.23 -5.11
N LYS A 71 6.23 4.45 -4.59
CA LYS A 71 5.36 5.47 -5.23
C LYS A 71 5.94 5.97 -6.55
N ALA A 72 5.76 5.22 -7.63
CA ALA A 72 6.36 5.45 -8.93
C ALA A 72 5.35 5.87 -10.01
N CYS A 73 4.04 5.72 -9.80
CA CYS A 73 3.01 6.28 -10.69
C CYS A 73 3.23 7.79 -10.94
N VAL A 74 3.71 8.51 -9.92
CA VAL A 74 3.95 9.97 -9.97
C VAL A 74 5.15 10.40 -10.82
N VAL A 75 5.96 9.44 -11.29
CA VAL A 75 7.01 9.71 -12.29
C VAL A 75 6.33 10.22 -13.57
N CYS A 76 5.24 9.56 -13.97
CA CYS A 76 4.51 9.88 -15.19
C CYS A 76 3.21 10.68 -14.97
N HIS A 77 2.58 10.53 -13.81
CA HIS A 77 1.33 11.19 -13.48
C HIS A 77 1.53 12.34 -12.49
N GLU A 78 0.79 13.42 -12.67
CA GLU A 78 0.78 14.55 -11.75
C GLU A 78 -0.60 14.70 -11.12
N PRO A 79 -0.71 14.84 -9.78
CA PRO A 79 -1.99 15.14 -9.14
C PRO A 79 -2.59 16.43 -9.69
N ALA A 80 -3.85 16.40 -10.09
CA ALA A 80 -4.50 17.51 -10.80
C ALA A 80 -5.94 17.76 -10.35
N GLY A 81 -6.23 17.51 -9.06
CA GLY A 81 -7.57 17.76 -8.52
C GLY A 81 -7.80 17.06 -7.19
N ALA A 82 -8.92 16.34 -7.10
CA ALA A 82 -9.31 15.65 -5.88
C ALA A 82 -8.27 14.59 -5.47
N ASN A 83 -7.99 14.53 -4.17
CA ASN A 83 -7.13 13.51 -3.59
C ASN A 83 -7.81 12.13 -3.65
N CYS A 84 -6.98 11.09 -3.70
CA CYS A 84 -7.44 9.71 -3.59
C CYS A 84 -8.06 9.47 -2.20
N THR A 85 -9.15 8.69 -2.17
CA THR A 85 -9.76 8.19 -0.94
C THR A 85 -9.96 6.69 -1.05
N VAL A 86 -10.36 6.04 0.05
CA VAL A 86 -10.67 4.60 0.06
C VAL A 86 -11.83 4.22 -0.87
N SER A 87 -12.65 5.18 -1.29
CA SER A 87 -13.84 4.95 -2.12
C SER A 87 -13.80 5.65 -3.48
N ALA A 88 -12.82 6.52 -3.74
CA ALA A 88 -12.74 7.29 -4.97
C ALA A 88 -11.28 7.47 -5.42
N ALA A 89 -11.04 7.22 -6.71
CA ALA A 89 -9.76 7.50 -7.33
C ALA A 89 -9.49 9.02 -7.37
N GLY A 90 -8.22 9.39 -7.15
CA GLY A 90 -7.78 10.77 -7.31
C GLY A 90 -7.76 11.22 -8.77
N VAL A 91 -7.69 12.53 -8.99
CA VAL A 91 -7.55 13.10 -10.33
C VAL A 91 -6.08 13.31 -10.65
N PHE A 92 -5.63 12.75 -11.78
CA PHE A 92 -4.27 12.88 -12.27
C PHE A 92 -4.24 13.29 -13.74
N THR A 93 -3.24 14.08 -14.10
CA THR A 93 -2.87 14.36 -15.48
C THR A 93 -1.63 13.56 -15.85
N GLN A 94 -1.42 13.30 -17.14
CA GLN A 94 -0.16 12.80 -17.67
C GLN A 94 0.71 14.00 -18.06
N LYS A 95 2.02 13.96 -17.81
CA LYS A 95 2.92 14.97 -18.40
C LYS A 95 3.02 14.63 -19.90
N LYS A 96 2.43 15.47 -20.75
CA LYS A 96 2.11 15.10 -22.14
C LYS A 96 3.30 15.15 -23.10
N GLU A 97 4.23 16.06 -22.89
CA GLU A 97 5.35 16.30 -23.82
C GLU A 97 6.66 15.80 -23.21
N GLY A 98 7.42 15.01 -23.96
CA GLY A 98 8.77 14.60 -23.57
C GLY A 98 8.85 13.54 -22.47
N MET A 99 7.72 12.96 -22.03
CA MET A 99 7.69 12.02 -20.90
C MET A 99 8.59 10.81 -21.11
N CYS A 100 8.48 10.19 -22.29
CA CYS A 100 9.24 9.01 -22.62
C CYS A 100 10.73 9.35 -22.68
N GLU A 101 11.02 10.56 -23.15
CA GLU A 101 12.35 11.14 -23.33
C GLU A 101 13.04 11.52 -22.01
N ILE A 102 12.32 11.54 -20.89
CA ILE A 102 12.93 11.70 -19.55
C ILE A 102 13.93 10.57 -19.28
N CYS A 103 13.64 9.36 -19.77
CA CYS A 103 14.49 8.18 -19.57
C CYS A 103 15.02 7.58 -20.87
N HIS A 104 14.27 7.69 -21.98
CA HIS A 104 14.62 7.09 -23.26
C HIS A 104 15.10 8.15 -24.25
N GLU A 105 16.39 8.18 -24.55
CA GLU A 105 16.90 8.99 -25.65
C GLU A 105 16.30 8.51 -26.99
N LYS A 106 16.08 9.44 -27.94
CA LYS A 106 15.71 9.09 -29.33
C LYS A 106 16.72 8.08 -29.87
N GLY A 107 16.27 6.86 -30.18
CA GLY A 107 17.13 5.76 -30.64
C GLY A 107 17.54 4.72 -29.59
N THR A 108 17.16 4.87 -28.31
CA THR A 108 17.36 3.83 -27.28
C THR A 108 16.18 2.84 -27.18
N GLY A 109 15.02 3.22 -27.72
CA GLY A 109 13.87 2.34 -27.98
C GLY A 109 13.72 2.09 -29.47
N THR A 110 14.54 1.19 -30.02
CA THR A 110 14.51 0.68 -31.41
C THR A 110 14.55 1.73 -32.53
N GLN A 111 14.81 1.29 -33.76
CA GLN A 111 15.10 2.12 -34.94
C GLN A 111 13.95 3.08 -35.36
N HIS A 112 12.74 2.96 -34.79
CA HIS A 112 11.53 3.64 -35.26
C HIS A 112 11.17 4.95 -34.53
N THR A 113 11.91 5.37 -33.50
CA THR A 113 11.62 6.64 -32.78
C THR A 113 11.75 7.88 -33.67
N PHE A 114 12.43 7.77 -34.82
CA PHE A 114 12.52 8.83 -35.84
C PHE A 114 11.29 8.91 -36.75
N GLU A 115 10.50 7.85 -36.88
CA GLU A 115 9.39 7.77 -37.84
C GLU A 115 8.00 7.97 -37.20
N SER A 116 7.86 7.70 -35.90
CA SER A 116 6.59 7.88 -35.19
C SER A 116 6.78 8.49 -33.80
N PRO A 117 6.41 9.78 -33.59
CA PRO A 117 6.48 10.41 -32.28
C PRO A 117 5.39 9.92 -31.32
N ASN A 118 4.36 9.25 -31.83
CA ASN A 118 3.19 8.84 -31.06
C ASN A 118 3.39 7.44 -30.44
N CYS A 119 4.31 7.33 -29.50
CA CYS A 119 4.66 6.07 -28.82
C CYS A 119 3.43 5.32 -28.28
N LEU A 120 2.48 6.09 -27.72
CA LEU A 120 1.25 5.59 -27.13
C LEU A 120 0.18 5.18 -28.16
N GLU A 121 0.46 5.07 -29.46
CA GLU A 121 -0.46 4.42 -30.40
C GLU A 121 -0.29 2.90 -30.40
N CYS A 122 0.96 2.45 -30.27
CA CYS A 122 1.35 1.05 -30.32
C CYS A 122 1.76 0.50 -28.95
N HIS A 123 2.35 1.33 -28.09
CA HIS A 123 2.88 0.91 -26.80
C HIS A 123 1.92 1.26 -25.64
N ASP A 124 1.88 0.38 -24.65
CA ASP A 124 1.22 0.61 -23.37
C ASP A 124 2.29 1.00 -22.32
N PRO A 125 2.21 2.19 -21.71
CA PRO A 125 3.21 2.66 -20.76
C PRO A 125 3.14 1.91 -19.42
N HIS A 126 2.11 1.11 -19.18
CA HIS A 126 2.01 0.29 -17.99
C HIS A 126 2.66 -1.10 -18.17
N GLY A 127 2.52 -1.70 -19.34
CA GLY A 127 3.11 -3.01 -19.64
C GLY A 127 2.39 -3.77 -20.74
N SER A 128 2.85 -4.98 -21.03
CA SER A 128 2.25 -5.89 -22.01
C SER A 128 2.39 -7.35 -21.60
N ASN A 129 1.47 -8.18 -22.09
CA ASN A 129 1.60 -9.63 -22.03
C ASN A 129 2.31 -10.22 -23.25
N GLU A 130 2.46 -9.43 -24.33
CA GLU A 130 2.92 -9.89 -25.64
C GLU A 130 4.44 -9.79 -25.80
N SER A 131 5.06 -8.68 -25.38
CA SER A 131 6.50 -8.45 -25.60
C SER A 131 7.12 -7.48 -24.59
N LEU A 132 8.45 -7.51 -24.49
CA LEU A 132 9.26 -6.56 -23.71
C LEU A 132 9.23 -5.13 -24.28
N ASN A 133 8.76 -4.96 -25.52
CA ASN A 133 8.54 -3.65 -26.11
C ASN A 133 7.17 -3.08 -25.74
N PHE A 134 6.42 -3.72 -24.82
CA PHE A 134 5.16 -3.22 -24.29
C PHE A 134 4.09 -2.94 -25.36
N LEU A 135 4.05 -3.75 -26.43
CA LEU A 135 3.04 -3.63 -27.47
C LEU A 135 1.64 -3.87 -26.93
N ARG A 136 0.68 -3.06 -27.36
CA ARG A 136 -0.74 -3.29 -27.07
C ARG A 136 -1.23 -4.58 -27.74
N PRO A 137 -2.24 -5.25 -27.16
CA PRO A 137 -2.83 -6.44 -27.76
C PRO A 137 -3.22 -6.21 -29.23
N GLY A 138 -2.86 -7.15 -30.10
CA GLY A 138 -3.16 -7.08 -31.54
C GLY A 138 -2.29 -6.13 -32.35
N LYS A 139 -1.40 -5.33 -31.73
CA LYS A 139 -0.37 -4.55 -32.43
C LYS A 139 0.89 -5.40 -32.63
N ASN A 140 0.72 -6.57 -33.24
CA ASN A 140 1.85 -7.37 -33.69
C ASN A 140 2.27 -6.84 -35.05
N LEU A 141 3.28 -5.96 -35.07
CA LEU A 141 3.96 -5.58 -36.30
C LEU A 141 4.76 -6.81 -36.76
N SER A 142 4.08 -7.69 -37.49
CA SER A 142 4.71 -8.81 -38.16
C SER A 142 5.62 -8.26 -39.25
N LYS A 143 6.92 -8.44 -39.01
CA LYS A 143 8.08 -8.36 -39.92
C LYS A 143 8.77 -6.99 -40.10
N PRO A 144 10.11 -7.04 -40.33
CA PRO A 144 11.03 -5.91 -40.27
C PRO A 144 10.88 -4.95 -41.43
#